data_AF-C7N0S5-F1
#
_entry.id   AF-C7N0S5-F1
#
_cell.length_a   1.000
_cell.length_b   1.000
_cell.length_c   1.000
_cell.angle_alpha   90.00
_cell.angle_beta   90.00
_cell.angle_gamma   90.00
#
_symmetry.space_group_name_H-M   'P 1'
#
loop_
_entity.id
_entity.type
_entity.pdbx_description
1 polymer ?
#
loop_
_entity_poly.entity_id
_entity_poly.type
_entity_poly.pdbx_seq_one_letter_code
_entity_poly.pdbx_strand_id
1 'polypeptide(L)'
;MAKTLILMRHGKACAGEEGQPDFDRELSEPGRRSLKATLADSLAQLDTRGSFALWSSPAIRAMQTAELIKRALDDKGVKIDDVVEAESLWSQDEDPFLQALSESDADTVFAVGHNPFVESLTEKLTGAVIPCATGGLVCIRIDTDALAQPTEEDASAGRLLWFAQGPVSQDWKTLVQIEETLKGAEATMRHRLEAFMADPDDIETMHKFRVSIRTLRSLVAFVKPWQQADQNAETQTLLKSVVAHTSRLRELDVFAQQAAASQTSSAELVEFCEAQAAEERARVKKILESKSTTKALKRVHSLIKDLKWKRRLEDEGLPACVVRARFDALVTGLEQDLEDLTLADVELTHDVRKKAKRARYAAENFKPIVGADAVGVAKGMTAHQDNLGAICDARVNIDLINGFLEQDVPEVVAWDLTLLRAQNEMFLYTLLRSEQQDL
;
A
#
# COMPACT_ATOMS: atom_id res chain seq x y z
N MET A 1 -48.40 6.28 -17.50
CA MET A 1 -47.52 5.35 -18.23
C MET A 1 -46.52 4.77 -17.23
N ALA A 2 -46.15 3.49 -17.36
CA ALA A 2 -45.19 2.90 -16.42
C ALA A 2 -43.75 3.28 -16.79
N LYS A 3 -42.99 3.85 -15.85
CA LYS A 3 -41.54 4.13 -15.98
C LYS A 3 -40.75 3.36 -14.93
N THR A 4 -39.47 3.16 -15.20
CA THR A 4 -38.52 2.63 -14.21
C THR A 4 -37.61 3.76 -13.71
N LEU A 5 -37.65 4.04 -12.42
CA LEU A 5 -36.74 4.98 -11.76
C LEU A 5 -35.68 4.19 -10.99
N ILE A 6 -34.40 4.50 -11.25
CA ILE A 6 -33.27 3.97 -10.50
C ILE A 6 -32.60 5.11 -9.75
N LEU A 7 -32.91 5.23 -8.46
CA LEU A 7 -32.30 6.19 -7.56
C LEU A 7 -30.96 5.65 -7.06
N MET A 8 -29.93 6.49 -7.07
CA MET A 8 -28.63 6.15 -6.52
C MET A 8 -28.15 7.25 -5.58
N ARG A 9 -27.74 6.87 -4.37
CA ARG A 9 -26.92 7.77 -3.55
C ARG A 9 -25.52 7.82 -4.13
N HIS A 10 -24.95 9.01 -4.29
CA HIS A 10 -23.57 9.18 -4.79
C HIS A 10 -22.54 8.30 -4.05
N GLY A 11 -21.43 8.01 -4.72
CA GLY A 11 -20.31 7.24 -4.17
C GLY A 11 -19.60 7.93 -3.00
N LYS A 12 -18.71 7.18 -2.33
CA LYS A 12 -17.95 7.70 -1.19
C LYS A 12 -17.02 8.85 -1.62
N ALA A 13 -17.30 10.06 -1.14
CA ALA A 13 -16.50 11.26 -1.38
C ALA A 13 -15.31 11.39 -0.41
N CYS A 14 -14.32 12.20 -0.79
CA CYS A 14 -13.25 12.64 0.10
C CYS A 14 -13.84 13.30 1.35
N ALA A 15 -13.15 13.18 2.49
CA ALA A 15 -13.43 14.07 3.62
C ALA A 15 -13.18 15.51 3.15
N GLY A 16 -14.04 16.46 3.51
CA GLY A 16 -13.81 17.85 3.14
C GLY A 16 -12.50 18.34 3.73
N GLU A 17 -11.62 18.90 2.91
CA GLU A 17 -10.45 19.62 3.38
C GLU A 17 -10.88 20.99 3.94
N GLU A 18 -10.05 21.55 4.83
CA GLU A 18 -10.35 22.84 5.46
C GLU A 18 -10.45 23.94 4.38
N GLY A 19 -11.66 24.46 4.18
CA GLY A 19 -11.95 25.49 3.16
C GLY A 19 -12.49 24.98 1.82
N GLN A 20 -12.63 23.66 1.60
CA GLN A 20 -13.25 23.13 0.38
C GLN A 20 -14.79 23.19 0.48
N PRO A 21 -15.50 23.82 -0.49
CA PRO A 21 -16.97 23.77 -0.54
C PRO A 21 -17.48 22.33 -0.66
N ASP A 22 -18.59 21.99 0.03
CA ASP A 22 -19.16 20.64 -0.05
C ASP A 22 -19.51 20.23 -1.49
N PHE A 23 -19.96 21.20 -2.28
CA PHE A 23 -20.30 21.05 -3.69
C PHE A 23 -19.14 20.50 -4.53
N ASP A 24 -17.91 20.96 -4.24
CA ASP A 24 -16.70 20.65 -4.99
C ASP A 24 -16.02 19.35 -4.52
N ARG A 25 -16.59 18.64 -3.55
CA ARG A 25 -16.02 17.39 -3.06
C ARG A 25 -16.08 16.32 -4.14
N GLU A 26 -14.92 15.79 -4.48
CA GLU A 26 -14.78 14.66 -5.39
C GLU A 26 -15.04 13.30 -4.73
N LEU A 27 -15.28 12.27 -5.55
CA LEU A 27 -15.19 10.89 -5.12
C LEU A 27 -13.78 10.58 -4.62
N SER A 28 -13.70 9.94 -3.46
CA SER A 28 -12.44 9.39 -2.97
C SER A 28 -11.97 8.27 -3.89
N GLU A 29 -10.65 8.07 -4.00
CA GLU A 29 -10.09 6.96 -4.79
C GLU A 29 -10.66 5.59 -4.38
N PRO A 30 -10.80 5.26 -3.08
CA PRO A 30 -11.51 4.04 -2.65
C PRO A 30 -12.98 4.00 -3.08
N GLY A 31 -13.69 5.13 -3.02
CA GLY A 31 -15.08 5.25 -3.47
C GLY A 31 -15.23 5.01 -4.96
N ARG A 32 -14.34 5.57 -5.77
CA ARG A 32 -14.32 5.38 -7.22
C ARG A 32 -14.02 3.92 -7.61
N ARG A 33 -13.01 3.30 -6.98
CA ARG A 33 -12.64 1.90 -7.26
C ARG A 33 -13.73 0.91 -6.83
N SER A 34 -14.26 1.08 -5.62
CA SER A 34 -15.34 0.23 -5.10
C SER A 34 -16.60 0.30 -5.98
N LEU A 35 -17.01 1.50 -6.42
CA LEU A 35 -18.12 1.64 -7.36
C LEU A 35 -17.86 0.93 -8.69
N LYS A 36 -16.69 1.14 -9.30
CA LYS A 36 -16.34 0.48 -10.56
C LYS A 36 -16.41 -1.05 -10.45
N ALA A 37 -15.97 -1.60 -9.33
CA ALA A 37 -15.98 -3.04 -9.10
C ALA A 37 -17.40 -3.61 -8.96
N THR A 38 -18.31 -2.89 -8.29
CA THR A 38 -19.64 -3.44 -7.95
C THR A 38 -20.76 -3.06 -8.91
N LEU A 39 -20.61 -1.99 -9.71
CA LEU A 39 -21.68 -1.50 -10.59
C LEU A 39 -22.15 -2.55 -11.60
N ALA A 40 -21.24 -3.36 -12.15
CA ALA A 40 -21.59 -4.41 -13.11
C ALA A 40 -22.60 -5.42 -12.52
N ASP A 41 -22.36 -5.84 -11.27
CA ASP A 41 -23.19 -6.78 -10.52
C ASP A 41 -24.50 -6.11 -10.05
N SER A 42 -24.42 -4.87 -9.54
CA SER A 42 -25.61 -4.11 -9.13
C SER A 42 -26.59 -3.88 -10.28
N LEU A 43 -26.08 -3.77 -11.50
CA LEU A 43 -26.86 -3.60 -12.72
C LEU A 43 -27.11 -4.92 -13.46
N ALA A 44 -26.88 -6.07 -12.84
CA ALA A 44 -27.09 -7.37 -13.47
C ALA A 44 -28.57 -7.64 -13.84
N GLN A 45 -29.51 -7.13 -13.03
CA GLN A 45 -30.95 -7.31 -13.23
C GLN A 45 -31.60 -6.19 -14.07
N LEU A 46 -30.81 -5.28 -14.64
CA LEU A 46 -31.32 -4.19 -15.46
C LEU A 46 -31.85 -4.74 -16.80
N ASP A 47 -33.11 -4.43 -17.11
CA ASP A 47 -33.63 -4.59 -18.47
C ASP A 47 -33.01 -3.51 -19.36
N THR A 48 -32.23 -3.91 -20.36
CA THR A 48 -31.48 -3.00 -21.24
C THR A 48 -32.28 -2.55 -22.46
N ARG A 49 -33.58 -2.87 -22.53
CA ARG A 49 -34.48 -2.44 -23.61
C ARG A 49 -35.12 -1.09 -23.29
N GLY A 50 -35.42 -0.33 -24.35
CA GLY A 50 -36.09 0.97 -24.23
C GLY A 50 -35.13 2.14 -24.19
N SER A 51 -35.68 3.32 -23.90
CA SER A 51 -34.93 4.58 -23.80
C SER A 51 -34.45 4.83 -22.35
N PHE A 52 -33.25 5.39 -22.24
CA PHE A 52 -32.60 5.67 -20.95
C PHE A 52 -32.27 7.15 -20.81
N ALA A 53 -32.49 7.70 -19.63
CA ALA A 53 -31.95 8.99 -19.23
C ALA A 53 -31.09 8.83 -17.96
N LEU A 54 -30.03 9.62 -17.85
CA LEU A 54 -29.16 9.64 -16.69
C LEU A 54 -29.09 11.05 -16.13
N TRP A 55 -29.65 11.23 -14.95
CA TRP A 55 -29.73 12.49 -14.23
C TRP A 55 -28.78 12.48 -13.05
N SER A 56 -28.22 13.64 -12.74
CA SER A 56 -27.33 13.80 -11.59
C SER A 56 -27.55 15.13 -10.93
N SER A 57 -27.38 15.15 -9.61
CA SER A 57 -27.07 16.38 -8.90
C SER A 57 -25.81 17.02 -9.51
N PRO A 58 -25.75 18.36 -9.65
CA PRO A 58 -24.58 19.07 -10.15
C PRO A 58 -23.33 18.98 -9.25
N ALA A 59 -23.45 18.48 -8.02
CA ALA A 59 -22.29 18.26 -7.15
C ALA A 59 -21.27 17.31 -7.77
N ILE A 60 -19.97 17.60 -7.64
CA ILE A 60 -18.90 16.90 -8.37
C ILE A 60 -18.91 15.39 -8.11
N ARG A 61 -19.06 14.95 -6.85
CA ARG A 61 -19.17 13.51 -6.49
C ARG A 61 -20.35 12.79 -7.15
N ALA A 62 -21.48 13.48 -7.36
CA ALA A 62 -22.66 12.91 -7.98
C ALA A 62 -22.44 12.78 -9.49
N MET A 63 -21.95 13.84 -10.14
CA MET A 63 -21.56 13.81 -11.56
C MET A 63 -20.52 12.74 -11.87
N GLN A 64 -19.49 12.62 -11.01
CA GLN A 64 -18.50 11.55 -11.14
C GLN A 64 -19.09 10.16 -10.94
N THR A 65 -20.11 10.00 -10.10
CA THR A 65 -20.83 8.74 -9.91
C THR A 65 -21.67 8.41 -11.16
N ALA A 66 -22.41 9.40 -11.69
CA ALA A 66 -23.19 9.25 -12.91
C ALA A 66 -22.31 8.84 -14.10
N GLU A 67 -21.13 9.45 -14.26
CA GLU A 67 -20.17 9.07 -15.29
C GLU A 67 -19.68 7.61 -15.15
N LEU A 68 -19.58 7.06 -13.93
CA LEU A 68 -19.28 5.64 -13.73
C LEU A 68 -20.45 4.75 -14.13
N ILE A 69 -21.69 5.16 -13.83
CA ILE A 69 -22.90 4.45 -14.28
C ILE A 69 -22.96 4.44 -15.80
N LYS A 70 -22.74 5.59 -16.46
CA LYS A 70 -22.72 5.72 -17.92
C LYS A 70 -21.77 4.70 -18.56
N ARG A 71 -20.56 4.55 -18.03
CA ARG A 71 -19.58 3.56 -18.50
C ARG A 71 -20.04 2.12 -18.29
N ALA A 72 -20.59 1.81 -17.11
CA ALA A 72 -21.11 0.48 -16.83
C ALA A 72 -22.31 0.10 -17.71
N LEU A 73 -23.13 1.08 -18.09
CA LEU A 73 -24.22 0.94 -19.05
C LEU A 73 -23.68 0.75 -20.47
N ASP A 74 -22.64 1.50 -20.85
CA ASP A 74 -21.99 1.34 -22.15
C ASP A 74 -21.41 -0.08 -22.33
N ASP A 75 -20.74 -0.61 -21.29
CA ASP A 75 -20.24 -1.99 -21.28
C ASP A 75 -21.35 -3.05 -21.44
N LYS A 76 -22.61 -2.69 -21.12
CA LYS A 76 -23.82 -3.51 -21.33
C LYS A 76 -24.53 -3.22 -22.67
N GLY A 77 -23.99 -2.34 -23.50
CA GLY A 77 -24.56 -1.95 -24.79
C GLY A 77 -25.67 -0.90 -24.70
N VAL A 78 -25.86 -0.27 -23.53
CA VAL A 78 -26.81 0.84 -23.35
C VAL A 78 -26.07 2.16 -23.53
N LYS A 79 -26.36 2.85 -24.63
CA LYS A 79 -25.78 4.16 -24.93
C LYS A 79 -26.67 5.27 -24.38
N ILE A 80 -26.07 6.14 -23.58
CA ILE A 80 -26.68 7.39 -23.10
C ILE A 80 -25.79 8.52 -23.59
N ASP A 81 -26.39 9.54 -24.22
CA ASP A 81 -25.64 10.65 -24.82
C ASP A 81 -24.93 11.48 -23.75
N ASP A 82 -25.69 12.12 -22.86
CA ASP A 82 -25.17 13.02 -21.83
C ASP A 82 -25.81 12.79 -20.46
N VAL A 83 -25.09 13.20 -19.42
CA VAL A 83 -25.62 13.30 -18.05
C VAL A 83 -26.40 14.60 -17.94
N VAL A 84 -27.69 14.53 -17.62
CA VAL A 84 -28.53 15.70 -17.40
C VAL A 84 -28.35 16.18 -15.96
N GLU A 85 -27.94 17.44 -15.81
CA GLU A 85 -27.88 18.07 -14.49
C GLU A 85 -29.30 18.42 -14.02
N ALA A 86 -29.69 17.90 -12.86
CA ALA A 86 -30.98 18.18 -12.25
C ALA A 86 -30.78 18.85 -10.89
N GLU A 87 -31.05 20.16 -10.84
CA GLU A 87 -30.90 20.97 -9.62
C GLU A 87 -31.73 20.43 -8.45
N SER A 88 -32.90 19.85 -8.74
CA SER A 88 -33.76 19.20 -7.74
C SER A 88 -33.07 18.07 -6.96
N LEU A 89 -32.10 17.39 -7.56
CA LEU A 89 -31.30 16.36 -6.87
C LEU A 89 -30.27 16.97 -5.90
N TRP A 90 -29.86 18.22 -6.10
CA TRP A 90 -29.00 18.96 -5.17
C TRP A 90 -29.79 19.70 -4.09
N SER A 91 -30.82 20.45 -4.49
CA SER A 91 -31.72 21.15 -3.57
C SER A 91 -32.59 20.20 -2.74
N GLN A 92 -32.66 18.92 -3.15
CA GLN A 92 -33.44 17.86 -2.53
C GLN A 92 -34.95 18.13 -2.56
N ASP A 93 -35.41 18.69 -3.68
CA ASP A 93 -36.80 19.05 -3.88
C ASP A 93 -37.52 17.98 -4.72
N GLU A 94 -38.46 17.27 -4.09
CA GLU A 94 -39.14 16.11 -4.69
C GLU A 94 -40.19 16.50 -5.73
N ASP A 95 -40.87 17.63 -5.56
CA ASP A 95 -41.95 18.05 -6.46
C ASP A 95 -41.46 18.39 -7.88
N PRO A 96 -40.44 19.26 -8.07
CA PRO A 96 -39.88 19.52 -9.40
C PRO A 96 -39.18 18.28 -9.98
N PHE A 97 -38.65 17.38 -9.13
CA PHE A 97 -38.09 16.11 -9.59
C PHE A 97 -39.16 15.18 -10.17
N LEU A 98 -40.27 15.00 -9.46
CA LEU A 98 -41.38 14.15 -9.90
C LEU A 98 -42.08 14.73 -11.13
N GLN A 99 -42.22 16.05 -11.21
CA GLN A 99 -42.72 16.71 -12.40
C GLN A 99 -41.82 16.41 -13.61
N ALA A 100 -40.50 16.65 -13.51
CA ALA A 100 -39.56 16.35 -14.58
C ALA A 100 -39.58 14.86 -14.96
N LEU A 101 -39.72 13.95 -13.98
CA LEU A 101 -39.83 12.51 -14.20
C LEU A 101 -41.08 12.14 -15.00
N SER A 102 -42.21 12.79 -14.74
CA SER A 102 -43.45 12.59 -15.48
C SER A 102 -43.37 13.10 -16.93
N GLU A 103 -42.64 14.19 -17.17
CA GLU A 103 -42.45 14.82 -18.48
C GLU A 103 -41.36 14.15 -19.32
N SER A 104 -40.50 13.34 -18.73
CA SER A 104 -39.43 12.64 -19.44
C SER A 104 -39.99 11.63 -20.45
N ASP A 105 -39.38 11.53 -21.64
CA ASP A 105 -39.71 10.48 -22.62
C ASP A 105 -38.97 9.15 -22.38
N ALA A 106 -38.10 9.08 -21.36
CA ALA A 106 -37.32 7.87 -21.09
C ALA A 106 -38.16 6.77 -20.43
N ASP A 107 -37.99 5.53 -20.85
CA ASP A 107 -38.57 4.34 -20.21
C ASP A 107 -37.91 4.08 -18.85
N THR A 108 -36.60 4.31 -18.78
CA THR A 108 -35.80 4.16 -17.56
C THR A 108 -35.00 5.43 -17.26
N VAL A 109 -35.14 5.97 -16.05
CA VAL A 109 -34.39 7.13 -15.57
C VAL A 109 -33.48 6.71 -14.43
N PHE A 110 -32.17 6.88 -14.61
CA PHE A 110 -31.21 6.86 -13.52
C PHE A 110 -31.12 8.26 -12.90
N ALA A 111 -31.13 8.36 -11.58
CA ALA A 111 -31.01 9.63 -10.88
C ALA A 111 -30.02 9.51 -9.72
N VAL A 112 -28.90 10.24 -9.82
CA VAL A 112 -27.84 10.25 -8.81
C VAL A 112 -27.98 11.46 -7.88
N GLY A 113 -28.28 11.22 -6.62
CA GLY A 113 -28.53 12.26 -5.62
C GLY A 113 -27.86 12.02 -4.28
N HIS A 114 -28.39 12.69 -3.25
CA HIS A 114 -27.91 12.68 -1.89
C HIS A 114 -28.95 12.08 -0.93
N ASN A 115 -28.52 11.77 0.29
CA ASN A 115 -29.47 11.58 1.38
C ASN A 115 -29.67 12.92 2.10
N PRO A 116 -30.87 13.18 2.66
CA PRO A 116 -32.02 12.27 2.78
C PRO A 116 -32.83 12.01 1.51
N PHE A 117 -32.74 12.86 0.46
CA PHE A 117 -33.60 12.78 -0.74
C PHE A 117 -33.85 11.37 -1.29
N VAL A 118 -32.79 10.57 -1.52
CA VAL A 118 -32.93 9.21 -2.08
C VAL A 118 -33.77 8.29 -1.18
N GLU A 119 -33.57 8.37 0.14
CA GLU A 119 -34.29 7.55 1.11
C GLU A 119 -35.74 8.02 1.25
N SER A 120 -35.95 9.34 1.40
CA SER A 120 -37.28 9.95 1.52
C SER A 120 -38.15 9.68 0.30
N LEU A 121 -37.61 9.87 -0.90
CA LEU A 121 -38.36 9.64 -2.13
C LEU A 121 -38.67 8.15 -2.34
N THR A 122 -37.75 7.26 -1.95
CA THR A 122 -38.00 5.81 -1.96
C THR A 122 -39.16 5.45 -1.04
N GLU A 123 -39.17 5.97 0.19
CA GLU A 123 -40.23 5.74 1.17
C GLU A 123 -41.56 6.31 0.67
N LYS A 124 -41.58 7.54 0.16
CA LYS A 124 -42.78 8.17 -0.41
C LYS A 124 -43.38 7.36 -1.56
N LEU A 125 -42.54 6.87 -2.47
CA LEU A 125 -43.02 6.18 -3.67
C LEU A 125 -43.45 4.74 -3.40
N THR A 126 -42.83 4.06 -2.45
CA THR A 126 -42.99 2.60 -2.26
C THR A 126 -43.55 2.18 -0.90
N GLY A 127 -43.59 3.10 0.07
CA GLY A 127 -43.88 2.82 1.48
C GLY A 127 -42.75 2.08 2.22
N ALA A 128 -41.64 1.75 1.55
CA ALA A 128 -40.54 0.99 2.15
C ALA A 128 -39.40 1.91 2.62
N VAL A 129 -38.97 1.73 3.87
CA VAL A 129 -37.78 2.40 4.42
C VAL A 129 -36.54 1.60 4.04
N ILE A 130 -35.76 2.12 3.09
CA ILE A 130 -34.52 1.48 2.60
C ILE A 130 -33.33 2.39 2.91
N PRO A 131 -32.51 2.08 3.93
CA PRO A 131 -31.24 2.77 4.14
C PRO A 131 -30.34 2.63 2.92
N CYS A 132 -29.79 3.74 2.43
CA CYS A 132 -28.95 3.77 1.25
C CYS A 132 -27.52 4.19 1.65
N ALA A 133 -26.61 3.22 1.72
CA ALA A 133 -25.18 3.51 1.83
C ALA A 133 -24.69 4.28 0.59
N THR A 134 -23.54 4.97 0.69
CA THR A 134 -22.95 5.67 -0.47
C THR A 134 -22.71 4.71 -1.62
N GLY A 135 -23.25 4.99 -2.80
CA GLY A 135 -23.24 4.07 -3.94
C GLY A 135 -24.39 3.06 -3.98
N GLY A 136 -25.33 3.11 -3.04
CA GLY A 136 -26.51 2.26 -3.03
C GLY A 136 -27.53 2.68 -4.10
N LEU A 137 -28.23 1.68 -4.65
CA LEU A 137 -29.19 1.79 -5.75
C LEU A 137 -30.55 1.25 -5.33
N VAL A 138 -31.61 1.93 -5.74
CA VAL A 138 -33.00 1.48 -5.56
C VAL A 138 -33.72 1.58 -6.90
N CYS A 139 -34.32 0.48 -7.35
CA CYS A 139 -35.07 0.40 -8.59
C CYS A 139 -36.56 0.31 -8.30
N ILE A 140 -37.31 1.27 -8.82
CA ILE A 140 -38.74 1.46 -8.57
C ILE A 140 -39.45 1.50 -9.91
N ARG A 141 -40.53 0.73 -10.05
CA ARG A 141 -41.48 0.90 -11.15
C ARG A 141 -42.55 1.88 -10.71
N ILE A 142 -42.73 2.96 -11.46
CA ILE A 142 -43.66 4.03 -11.12
C ILE A 142 -44.73 4.10 -12.19
N ASP A 143 -45.98 4.31 -11.78
CA ASP A 143 -47.02 4.74 -12.71
C ASP A 143 -47.08 6.26 -12.74
N THR A 144 -46.65 6.86 -13.84
CA THR A 144 -46.61 8.32 -13.98
C THR A 144 -48.00 8.94 -14.02
N ASP A 145 -49.04 8.18 -14.39
CA ASP A 145 -50.41 8.72 -14.45
C ASP A 145 -50.97 8.88 -13.03
N ALA A 146 -50.65 7.92 -12.14
CA ALA A 146 -50.98 7.99 -10.72
C ALA A 146 -50.21 9.11 -9.99
N LEU A 147 -48.98 9.44 -10.42
CA LEU A 147 -48.23 10.58 -9.89
C LEU A 147 -48.86 11.93 -10.25
N ALA A 148 -49.44 12.06 -11.45
CA ALA A 148 -50.03 13.31 -11.93
C ALA A 148 -51.42 13.60 -11.34
N GLN A 149 -52.12 12.56 -10.86
CA GLN A 149 -53.48 12.65 -10.29
C GLN A 149 -53.60 11.77 -9.03
N PRO A 150 -52.98 12.15 -7.91
CA PRO A 150 -53.01 11.34 -6.69
C PRO A 150 -54.45 11.23 -6.13
N THR A 151 -54.93 10.01 -5.91
CA THR A 151 -56.21 9.77 -5.20
C THR A 151 -55.97 9.44 -3.72
N GLU A 152 -56.98 9.65 -2.86
CA GLU A 152 -56.86 9.34 -1.42
C GLU A 152 -56.61 7.84 -1.11
N GLU A 153 -56.78 6.94 -2.09
CA GLU A 153 -56.57 5.49 -1.96
C GLU A 153 -55.18 5.02 -2.45
N ASP A 154 -54.38 5.86 -3.11
CA ASP A 154 -53.06 5.50 -3.67
C ASP A 154 -51.95 5.55 -2.62
N ALA A 155 -51.91 4.55 -1.73
CA ALA A 155 -50.92 4.47 -0.65
C ALA A 155 -49.45 4.32 -1.13
N SER A 156 -49.19 4.07 -2.42
CA SER A 156 -47.86 4.10 -3.02
C SER A 156 -47.94 4.23 -4.55
N ALA A 157 -47.42 5.31 -5.13
CA ALA A 157 -47.41 5.54 -6.59
C ALA A 157 -46.38 4.65 -7.35
N GLY A 158 -45.58 3.86 -6.63
CA GLY A 158 -44.55 3.01 -7.20
C GLY A 158 -44.38 1.67 -6.48
N ARG A 159 -43.85 0.69 -7.22
CA ARG A 159 -43.51 -0.65 -6.76
C ARG A 159 -41.99 -0.82 -6.75
N LEU A 160 -41.43 -1.10 -5.58
CA LEU A 160 -40.03 -1.52 -5.46
C LEU A 160 -39.78 -2.81 -6.27
N LEU A 161 -38.79 -2.79 -7.16
CA LEU A 161 -38.37 -3.95 -7.94
C LEU A 161 -37.18 -4.66 -7.29
N TRP A 162 -36.11 -3.91 -7.00
CA TRP A 162 -34.90 -4.40 -6.34
C TRP A 162 -34.12 -3.23 -5.74
N PHE A 163 -33.20 -3.53 -4.81
CA PHE A 163 -32.23 -2.58 -4.32
C PHE A 163 -30.87 -3.26 -4.15
N ALA A 164 -29.79 -2.49 -4.24
CA ALA A 164 -28.43 -2.94 -3.98
C ALA A 164 -27.76 -1.96 -3.03
N GLN A 165 -27.17 -2.46 -1.94
CA GLN A 165 -26.40 -1.60 -1.04
C GLN A 165 -25.09 -1.17 -1.67
N GLY A 166 -24.67 0.05 -1.33
CA GLY A 166 -23.40 0.59 -1.79
C GLY A 166 -22.21 -0.21 -1.26
N PRO A 167 -21.07 -0.21 -1.97
CA PRO A 167 -19.94 -1.05 -1.62
C PRO A 167 -19.25 -0.59 -0.33
N VAL A 168 -18.62 -1.53 0.37
CA VAL A 168 -17.78 -1.25 1.55
C VAL A 168 -16.45 -0.66 1.10
N SER A 169 -16.44 0.63 0.79
CA SER A 169 -15.26 1.36 0.31
C SER A 169 -14.03 1.30 1.24
N GLN A 170 -14.21 0.89 2.50
CA GLN A 170 -13.13 0.73 3.48
C GLN A 170 -12.10 -0.33 3.04
N ASP A 171 -12.52 -1.36 2.32
CA ASP A 171 -11.61 -2.43 1.86
C ASP A 171 -10.69 -1.94 0.73
N TRP A 172 -11.20 -1.06 -0.15
CA TRP A 172 -10.34 -0.36 -1.12
C TRP A 172 -9.49 0.72 -0.47
N LYS A 173 -9.93 1.30 0.65
CA LYS A 173 -9.12 2.27 1.41
C LYS A 173 -7.84 1.63 1.92
N THR A 174 -7.93 0.41 2.45
CA THR A 174 -6.75 -0.36 2.85
C THR A 174 -5.80 -0.62 1.69
N LEU A 175 -6.32 -0.97 0.49
CA LEU A 175 -5.47 -1.11 -0.71
C LEU A 175 -4.76 0.19 -1.08
N VAL A 176 -5.50 1.31 -1.14
CA VAL A 176 -4.94 2.63 -1.46
C VAL A 176 -3.85 3.02 -0.45
N GLN A 177 -4.08 2.79 0.84
CA GLN A 177 -3.07 3.05 1.88
C GLN A 177 -1.80 2.21 1.70
N ILE A 178 -1.93 0.95 1.28
CA ILE A 178 -0.78 0.09 0.98
C ILE A 178 0.00 0.65 -0.22
N GLU A 179 -0.70 1.04 -1.29
CA GLU A 179 -0.08 1.65 -2.47
C GLU A 179 0.68 2.93 -2.13
N GLU A 180 0.06 3.82 -1.36
CA GLU A 180 0.66 5.08 -0.90
C GLU A 180 1.91 4.81 -0.05
N THR A 181 1.86 3.82 0.84
CA THR A 181 3.01 3.42 1.68
C THR A 181 4.17 2.93 0.82
N LEU A 182 3.90 2.08 -0.18
CA LEU A 182 4.92 1.56 -1.10
C LEU A 182 5.52 2.68 -1.97
N LYS A 183 4.67 3.57 -2.51
CA LYS A 183 5.09 4.75 -3.29
C LYS A 183 5.94 5.70 -2.44
N GLY A 184 5.56 5.95 -1.19
CA GLY A 184 6.31 6.76 -0.23
C GLY A 184 7.68 6.16 0.12
N ALA A 185 7.75 4.84 0.32
CA ALA A 185 9.01 4.14 0.56
C ALA A 185 9.95 4.18 -0.67
N GLU A 186 9.39 4.06 -1.88
CA GLU A 186 10.15 4.22 -3.14
C GLU A 186 10.66 5.66 -3.32
N ALA A 187 9.83 6.67 -3.06
CA ALA A 187 10.24 8.07 -3.10
C ALA A 187 11.35 8.37 -2.08
N THR A 188 11.23 7.82 -0.86
CA THR A 188 12.27 7.93 0.17
C THR A 188 13.58 7.29 -0.31
N MET A 189 13.52 6.10 -0.92
CA MET A 189 14.70 5.44 -1.47
C MET A 189 15.39 6.30 -2.54
N ARG A 190 14.64 6.87 -3.48
CA ARG A 190 15.18 7.77 -4.50
C ARG A 190 15.82 9.03 -3.88
N HIS A 191 15.17 9.65 -2.91
CA HIS A 191 15.73 10.82 -2.22
C HIS A 191 17.01 10.47 -1.44
N ARG A 192 17.10 9.28 -0.82
CA ARG A 192 18.33 8.82 -0.15
C ARG A 192 19.45 8.53 -1.14
N LEU A 193 19.14 8.06 -2.36
CA LEU A 193 20.13 7.94 -3.41
C LEU A 193 20.67 9.32 -3.81
N GLU A 194 19.80 10.30 -4.06
CA GLU A 194 20.21 11.67 -4.39
C GLU A 194 21.13 12.26 -3.31
N ALA A 195 20.79 12.05 -2.03
CA ALA A 195 21.64 12.47 -0.91
C ALA A 195 23.03 11.82 -0.94
N PHE A 196 23.12 10.50 -1.18
CA PHE A 196 24.42 9.82 -1.35
C PHE A 196 25.19 10.32 -2.56
N MET A 197 24.52 10.62 -3.68
CA MET A 197 25.19 11.14 -4.86
C MET A 197 25.74 12.55 -4.65
N ALA A 198 25.07 13.36 -3.81
CA ALA A 198 25.49 14.72 -3.46
C ALA A 198 26.65 14.73 -2.44
N ASP A 199 26.61 13.84 -1.45
CA ASP A 199 27.65 13.68 -0.43
C ASP A 199 28.00 12.20 -0.23
N PRO A 200 28.86 11.63 -1.10
CA PRO A 200 29.23 10.22 -1.03
C PRO A 200 30.09 9.88 0.19
N ASP A 201 30.83 10.86 0.72
CA ASP A 201 31.84 10.65 1.76
C ASP A 201 31.21 10.58 3.16
N ASP A 202 30.01 11.13 3.36
CA ASP A 202 29.21 10.85 4.56
C ASP A 202 28.73 9.40 4.58
N ILE A 203 29.29 8.60 5.51
CA ILE A 203 28.93 7.19 5.73
C ILE A 203 27.42 7.02 5.98
N GLU A 204 26.76 8.01 6.59
CA GLU A 204 25.33 7.94 6.88
C GLU A 204 24.45 8.03 5.63
N THR A 205 24.90 8.67 4.54
CA THR A 205 24.10 8.74 3.31
C THR A 205 23.95 7.35 2.67
N MET A 206 25.05 6.60 2.55
CA MET A 206 25.04 5.21 2.07
C MET A 206 24.27 4.29 3.02
N HIS A 207 24.45 4.45 4.34
CA HIS A 207 23.69 3.68 5.32
C HIS A 207 22.17 3.88 5.15
N LYS A 208 21.71 5.14 5.10
CA LYS A 208 20.29 5.48 4.94
C LYS A 208 19.72 5.00 3.60
N PHE A 209 20.50 5.05 2.52
CA PHE A 209 20.10 4.49 1.22
C PHE A 209 19.94 2.96 1.25
N ARG A 210 20.88 2.24 1.87
CA ARG A 210 20.74 0.78 2.04
C ARG A 210 19.55 0.41 2.92
N VAL A 211 19.30 1.18 3.98
CA VAL A 211 18.14 1.01 4.86
C VAL A 211 16.85 1.18 4.06
N SER A 212 16.73 2.22 3.23
CA SER A 212 15.51 2.49 2.46
C SER A 212 15.22 1.40 1.41
N ILE A 213 16.24 0.88 0.71
CA ILE A 213 16.06 -0.29 -0.18
C ILE A 213 15.54 -1.49 0.61
N ARG A 214 16.13 -1.77 1.78
CA ARG A 214 15.73 -2.90 2.62
C ARG A 214 14.30 -2.74 3.16
N THR A 215 13.90 -1.53 3.53
CA THR A 215 12.52 -1.21 3.91
C THR A 215 11.58 -1.51 2.75
N LEU A 216 11.83 -0.93 1.56
CA LEU A 216 10.98 -1.15 0.39
C LEU A 216 10.89 -2.65 0.02
N ARG A 217 12.01 -3.38 0.01
CA ARG A 217 12.02 -4.83 -0.21
C ARG A 217 11.18 -5.58 0.82
N SER A 218 11.22 -5.17 2.08
CA SER A 218 10.46 -5.82 3.14
C SER A 218 8.96 -5.58 2.97
N LEU A 219 8.56 -4.37 2.60
CA LEU A 219 7.16 -4.03 2.32
C LEU A 219 6.64 -4.77 1.08
N VAL A 220 7.41 -4.81 -0.01
CA VAL A 220 7.06 -5.58 -1.22
C VAL A 220 6.95 -7.08 -0.89
N ALA A 221 7.84 -7.63 -0.07
CA ALA A 221 7.77 -9.02 0.37
C ALA A 221 6.53 -9.28 1.25
N PHE A 222 6.16 -8.30 2.09
CA PHE A 222 4.97 -8.38 2.91
C PHE A 222 3.71 -8.47 2.04
N VAL A 223 3.54 -7.64 1.01
CA VAL A 223 2.33 -7.65 0.16
C VAL A 223 2.27 -8.76 -0.89
N LYS A 224 3.30 -9.60 -0.99
CA LYS A 224 3.41 -10.71 -1.97
C LYS A 224 2.13 -11.56 -2.17
N PRO A 225 1.37 -11.95 -1.13
CA PRO A 225 0.19 -12.81 -1.34
C PRO A 225 -0.93 -12.15 -2.15
N TRP A 226 -0.95 -10.82 -2.18
CA TRP A 226 -2.01 -10.01 -2.78
C TRP A 226 -1.60 -9.41 -4.13
N GLN A 227 -0.31 -9.23 -4.35
CA GLN A 227 0.26 -8.71 -5.59
C GLN A 227 0.40 -9.79 -6.67
N GLN A 228 0.43 -9.39 -7.94
CA GLN A 228 0.85 -10.26 -9.04
C GLN A 228 2.27 -10.79 -8.83
N ALA A 229 2.45 -12.10 -9.01
CA ALA A 229 3.68 -12.80 -8.66
C ALA A 229 4.89 -12.30 -9.47
N ASP A 230 4.72 -12.09 -10.78
CA ASP A 230 5.79 -11.66 -11.68
C ASP A 230 6.28 -10.26 -11.32
N GLN A 231 5.35 -9.32 -11.09
CA GLN A 231 5.70 -7.96 -10.68
C GLN A 231 6.44 -7.96 -9.33
N ASN A 232 5.95 -8.72 -8.35
CA ASN A 232 6.59 -8.84 -7.04
C ASN A 232 8.03 -9.38 -7.15
N ALA A 233 8.20 -10.47 -7.90
CA ALA A 233 9.50 -11.12 -8.09
C ALA A 233 10.49 -10.21 -8.85
N GLU A 234 10.02 -9.49 -9.87
CA GLU A 234 10.83 -8.54 -10.62
C GLU A 234 11.30 -7.38 -9.70
N THR A 235 10.40 -6.77 -8.93
CA THR A 235 10.75 -5.71 -7.99
C THR A 235 11.77 -6.18 -6.95
N GLN A 236 11.58 -7.38 -6.38
CA GLN A 236 12.55 -7.96 -5.42
C GLN A 236 13.92 -8.18 -6.04
N THR A 237 13.97 -8.69 -7.28
CA THR A 237 15.22 -8.99 -7.99
C THR A 237 15.99 -7.72 -8.30
N LEU A 238 15.32 -6.68 -8.82
CA LEU A 238 15.93 -5.40 -9.12
C LEU A 238 16.47 -4.70 -7.87
N LEU A 239 15.69 -4.69 -6.78
CA LEU A 239 16.17 -4.10 -5.53
C LEU A 239 17.32 -4.90 -4.92
N LYS A 240 17.32 -6.23 -5.09
CA LYS A 240 18.42 -7.11 -4.65
C LYS A 240 19.70 -6.83 -5.43
N SER A 241 19.63 -6.66 -6.75
CA SER A 241 20.82 -6.41 -7.57
C SER A 241 21.46 -5.08 -7.20
N VAL A 242 20.68 -4.01 -7.00
CA VAL A 242 21.21 -2.69 -6.61
C VAL A 242 21.89 -2.74 -5.24
N VAL A 243 21.25 -3.32 -4.22
CA VAL A 243 21.83 -3.34 -2.86
C VAL A 243 23.02 -4.28 -2.72
N ALA A 244 23.12 -5.31 -3.58
CA ALA A 244 24.25 -6.23 -3.57
C ALA A 244 25.57 -5.51 -3.91
N HIS A 245 25.52 -4.54 -4.82
CA HIS A 245 26.69 -3.74 -5.18
C HIS A 245 27.20 -2.85 -4.04
N THR A 246 26.38 -2.57 -3.02
CA THR A 246 26.74 -1.67 -1.92
C THR A 246 27.10 -2.42 -0.63
N SER A 247 27.09 -3.77 -0.64
CA SER A 247 27.33 -4.56 0.58
C SER A 247 28.74 -4.40 1.09
N ARG A 248 29.75 -4.63 0.23
CA ARG A 248 31.16 -4.51 0.60
C ARG A 248 31.49 -3.14 1.18
N LEU A 249 31.03 -2.07 0.54
CA LEU A 249 31.23 -0.70 1.06
C LEU A 249 30.70 -0.54 2.49
N ARG A 250 29.47 -1.02 2.78
CA ARG A 250 28.92 -0.92 4.13
C ARG A 250 29.70 -1.73 5.15
N GLU A 251 30.22 -2.89 4.75
CA GLU A 251 31.03 -3.75 5.62
C GLU A 251 32.35 -3.04 5.95
N LEU A 252 33.01 -2.44 4.95
CA LEU A 252 34.21 -1.61 5.12
C LEU A 252 33.96 -0.36 5.96
N ASP A 253 32.86 0.36 5.74
CA ASP A 253 32.50 1.55 6.53
C ASP A 253 32.32 1.20 8.01
N VAL A 254 31.65 0.08 8.31
CA VAL A 254 31.45 -0.38 9.69
C VAL A 254 32.77 -0.81 10.30
N PHE A 255 33.60 -1.55 9.56
CA PHE A 255 34.91 -2.01 10.03
C PHE A 255 35.85 -0.83 10.32
N ALA A 256 35.91 0.18 9.43
CA ALA A 256 36.71 1.38 9.63
C ALA A 256 36.25 2.17 10.87
N GLN A 257 34.94 2.33 11.08
CA GLN A 257 34.41 2.96 12.29
C GLN A 257 34.80 2.19 13.57
N GLN A 258 34.78 0.86 13.54
CA GLN A 258 35.20 0.03 14.68
C GLN A 258 36.70 0.13 14.93
N ALA A 259 37.52 0.11 13.88
CA ALA A 259 38.97 0.27 13.98
C ALA A 259 39.33 1.63 14.59
N ALA A 260 38.71 2.71 14.13
CA ALA A 260 38.92 4.07 14.63
C ALA A 260 38.43 4.28 16.08
N ALA A 261 37.37 3.58 16.50
CA ALA A 261 36.84 3.66 17.85
C ALA A 261 37.64 2.81 18.87
N SER A 262 38.45 1.87 18.40
CA SER A 262 39.23 0.97 19.25
C SER A 262 40.48 1.66 19.80
N GLN A 263 40.71 1.53 21.10
CA GLN A 263 41.90 2.09 21.77
C GLN A 263 43.18 1.30 21.45
N THR A 264 43.06 0.10 20.86
CA THR A 264 44.19 -0.79 20.59
C THR A 264 44.63 -0.78 19.12
N SER A 265 43.88 -0.14 18.24
CA SER A 265 44.23 -0.04 16.81
C SER A 265 45.34 0.98 16.60
N SER A 266 46.32 0.66 15.77
CA SER A 266 47.31 1.63 15.28
C SER A 266 46.68 2.66 14.35
N ALA A 267 47.34 3.82 14.20
CA ALA A 267 46.94 4.83 13.23
C ALA A 267 47.04 4.29 11.80
N GLU A 268 48.05 3.47 11.53
CA GLU A 268 48.28 2.80 10.24
C GLU A 268 47.13 1.87 9.86
N LEU A 269 46.55 1.13 10.82
CA LEU A 269 45.36 0.30 10.56
C LEU A 269 44.14 1.17 10.21
N VAL A 270 43.92 2.26 10.95
CA VAL A 270 42.79 3.17 10.70
C VAL A 270 42.90 3.78 9.30
N GLU A 271 44.07 4.32 8.96
CA GLU A 271 44.34 4.87 7.63
C GLU A 271 44.17 3.82 6.51
N PHE A 272 44.62 2.58 6.75
CA PHE A 272 44.42 1.47 5.81
C PHE A 272 42.93 1.19 5.57
N CYS A 273 42.13 1.10 6.64
CA CYS A 273 40.69 0.81 6.54
C CYS A 273 39.92 1.94 5.84
N GLU A 274 40.25 3.19 6.16
CA GLU A 274 39.66 4.38 5.51
C GLU A 274 40.01 4.43 4.02
N ALA A 275 41.25 4.10 3.65
CA ALA A 275 41.67 4.04 2.25
C ALA A 275 40.91 2.94 1.48
N GLN A 276 40.76 1.74 2.05
CA GLN A 276 39.97 0.65 1.45
C GLN A 276 38.50 1.04 1.28
N ALA A 277 37.90 1.68 2.29
CA ALA A 277 36.52 2.16 2.21
C ALA A 277 36.36 3.25 1.14
N ALA A 278 37.30 4.19 1.03
CA ALA A 278 37.28 5.25 0.03
C ALA A 278 37.39 4.70 -1.41
N GLU A 279 38.26 3.70 -1.64
CA GLU A 279 38.39 3.05 -2.94
C GLU A 279 37.09 2.35 -3.36
N GLU A 280 36.52 1.52 -2.47
CA GLU A 280 35.27 0.82 -2.74
C GLU A 280 34.09 1.81 -2.89
N ARG A 281 34.10 2.92 -2.16
CA ARG A 281 33.12 4.01 -2.31
C ARG A 281 33.15 4.62 -3.70
N ALA A 282 34.35 4.93 -4.21
CA ALA A 282 34.52 5.44 -5.56
C ALA A 282 34.02 4.44 -6.62
N ARG A 283 34.24 3.13 -6.39
CA ARG A 283 33.71 2.05 -7.24
C ARG A 283 32.18 1.98 -7.19
N VAL A 284 31.59 1.99 -6.00
CA VAL A 284 30.13 1.93 -5.80
C VAL A 284 29.46 3.14 -6.45
N LYS A 285 30.01 4.34 -6.28
CA LYS A 285 29.50 5.56 -6.93
C LYS A 285 29.41 5.37 -8.44
N LYS A 286 30.47 4.90 -9.10
CA LYS A 286 30.47 4.62 -10.54
C LYS A 286 29.43 3.57 -10.94
N ILE A 287 29.22 2.54 -10.13
CA ILE A 287 28.19 1.51 -10.38
C ILE A 287 26.79 2.12 -10.29
N LEU A 288 26.52 2.97 -9.28
CA LEU A 288 25.23 3.61 -9.09
C LEU A 288 24.92 4.64 -10.20
N GLU A 289 25.93 5.34 -10.71
CA GLU A 289 25.84 6.25 -11.88
C GLU A 289 25.64 5.50 -13.21
N SER A 290 25.91 4.20 -13.24
CA SER A 290 25.84 3.43 -14.48
C SER A 290 24.43 3.43 -15.08
N LYS A 291 24.37 3.34 -16.42
CA LYS A 291 23.11 3.19 -17.17
C LYS A 291 22.32 1.97 -16.72
N SER A 292 23.00 0.89 -16.32
CA SER A 292 22.36 -0.35 -15.85
C SER A 292 21.57 -0.10 -14.56
N THR A 293 22.22 0.46 -13.54
CA THR A 293 21.59 0.76 -12.25
C THR A 293 20.47 1.79 -12.40
N THR A 294 20.70 2.83 -13.19
CA THR A 294 19.67 3.85 -13.48
C THR A 294 18.43 3.23 -14.13
N LYS A 295 18.61 2.31 -15.10
CA LYS A 295 17.49 1.58 -15.71
C LYS A 295 16.77 0.68 -14.69
N ALA A 296 17.50 -0.02 -13.83
CA ALA A 296 16.93 -0.86 -12.80
C ALA A 296 16.05 -0.05 -11.82
N LEU A 297 16.54 1.09 -11.34
CA LEU A 297 15.79 1.97 -10.42
C LEU A 297 14.59 2.63 -11.11
N LYS A 298 14.72 3.07 -12.38
CA LYS A 298 13.57 3.54 -13.16
C LYS A 298 12.52 2.46 -13.36
N ARG A 299 12.94 1.20 -13.56
CA ARG A 299 12.02 0.07 -13.65
C ARG A 299 11.30 -0.17 -12.32
N VAL A 300 12.02 -0.15 -11.19
CA VAL A 300 11.39 -0.22 -9.86
C VAL A 300 10.36 0.89 -9.68
N HIS A 301 10.70 2.14 -10.01
CA HIS A 301 9.76 3.26 -9.93
C HIS A 301 8.48 3.00 -10.73
N SER A 302 8.59 2.54 -11.98
CA SER A 302 7.44 2.19 -12.82
C SER A 302 6.60 1.06 -12.22
N LEU A 303 7.24 0.00 -11.68
CA LEU A 303 6.53 -1.12 -11.06
C LEU A 303 5.76 -0.72 -9.78
N ILE A 304 6.31 0.19 -8.98
CA ILE A 304 5.66 0.71 -7.76
C ILE A 304 4.61 1.77 -8.07
N LYS A 305 4.80 2.56 -9.13
CA LYS A 305 3.80 3.52 -9.60
C LYS A 305 2.53 2.79 -10.05
N ASP A 306 2.70 1.74 -10.84
CA ASP A 306 1.63 0.96 -11.47
C ASP A 306 1.54 -0.45 -10.85
N LEU A 307 1.15 -0.50 -9.57
CA LEU A 307 0.98 -1.76 -8.83
C LEU A 307 -0.15 -2.60 -9.41
N LYS A 308 0.10 -3.90 -9.58
CA LYS A 308 -0.85 -4.88 -10.09
C LYS A 308 -1.24 -5.84 -8.98
N TRP A 309 -2.51 -5.79 -8.60
CA TRP A 309 -3.10 -6.68 -7.62
C TRP A 309 -3.67 -7.93 -8.28
N LYS A 310 -3.93 -8.97 -7.49
CA LYS A 310 -4.71 -10.11 -7.96
C LYS A 310 -6.15 -9.66 -8.20
N ARG A 311 -6.78 -10.16 -9.26
CA ARG A 311 -8.14 -9.81 -9.71
C ARG A 311 -9.17 -9.75 -8.56
N ARG A 312 -9.16 -10.75 -7.68
CA ARG A 312 -10.05 -10.80 -6.52
C ARG A 312 -10.02 -9.51 -5.67
N LEU A 313 -8.86 -8.90 -5.48
CA LEU A 313 -8.74 -7.66 -4.69
C LEU A 313 -9.20 -6.42 -5.46
N GLU A 314 -9.15 -6.46 -6.79
CA GLU A 314 -9.71 -5.40 -7.62
C GLU A 314 -11.24 -5.41 -7.52
N ASP A 315 -11.82 -6.61 -7.46
CA ASP A 315 -13.26 -6.86 -7.39
C ASP A 315 -13.83 -6.70 -5.96
N GLU A 316 -13.12 -7.15 -4.92
CA GLU A 316 -13.62 -7.22 -3.54
C GLU A 316 -12.95 -6.23 -2.57
N GLY A 317 -11.83 -5.60 -2.94
CA GLY A 317 -10.98 -4.85 -2.02
C GLY A 317 -10.10 -5.74 -1.12
N LEU A 318 -9.47 -5.14 -0.10
CA LEU A 318 -8.68 -5.87 0.90
C LEU A 318 -9.03 -5.40 2.32
N PRO A 319 -9.75 -6.21 3.11
CA PRO A 319 -10.08 -5.83 4.48
C PRO A 319 -8.83 -5.66 5.37
N ALA A 320 -8.85 -4.65 6.25
CA ALA A 320 -7.76 -4.38 7.19
C ALA A 320 -7.47 -5.58 8.12
N CYS A 321 -8.50 -6.34 8.51
CA CYS A 321 -8.35 -7.54 9.34
C CYS A 321 -7.52 -8.64 8.66
N VAL A 322 -7.59 -8.75 7.32
CA VAL A 322 -6.79 -9.71 6.55
C VAL A 322 -5.31 -9.29 6.55
N VAL A 323 -5.05 -7.98 6.49
CA VAL A 323 -3.68 -7.45 6.59
C VAL A 323 -3.12 -7.67 8.00
N ARG A 324 -3.94 -7.43 9.04
CA ARG A 324 -3.58 -7.71 10.43
C ARG A 324 -3.28 -9.18 10.67
N ALA A 325 -4.16 -10.09 10.25
CA ALA A 325 -3.97 -11.53 10.41
C ALA A 325 -2.67 -12.02 9.75
N ARG A 326 -2.29 -11.44 8.60
CA ARG A 326 -1.00 -11.74 7.98
C ARG A 326 0.18 -11.25 8.81
N PHE A 327 0.09 -10.05 9.38
CA PHE A 327 1.11 -9.54 10.29
C PHE A 327 1.26 -10.44 11.51
N ASP A 328 0.15 -10.83 12.14
CA ASP A 328 0.16 -11.72 13.30
C ASP A 328 0.79 -13.07 12.95
N ALA A 329 0.46 -13.66 11.79
CA ALA A 329 1.08 -14.90 11.32
C ALA A 329 2.60 -14.76 11.06
N LEU A 330 3.08 -13.59 10.62
CA LEU A 330 4.51 -13.32 10.47
C LEU A 330 5.21 -13.24 11.83
N VAL A 331 4.55 -12.65 12.84
CA VAL A 331 5.05 -12.55 14.21
C VAL A 331 5.09 -13.93 14.85
N THR A 332 3.99 -14.70 14.83
CA THR A 332 3.93 -16.04 15.41
C THR A 332 4.95 -16.98 14.78
N GLY A 333 5.12 -16.95 13.45
CA GLY A 333 6.14 -17.76 12.80
C GLY A 333 7.57 -17.36 13.21
N LEU A 334 7.80 -16.08 13.48
CA LEU A 334 9.09 -15.59 13.97
C LEU A 334 9.35 -15.97 15.44
N GLU A 335 8.32 -15.97 16.29
CA GLU A 335 8.43 -16.46 17.68
C GLU A 335 8.85 -17.93 17.68
N GLN A 336 8.21 -18.75 16.84
CA GLN A 336 8.60 -20.16 16.67
C GLN A 336 10.03 -20.31 16.15
N ASP A 337 10.41 -19.56 15.10
CA ASP A 337 11.79 -19.64 14.60
C ASP A 337 12.82 -19.18 15.64
N LEU A 338 12.45 -18.28 16.57
CA LEU A 338 13.31 -17.83 17.66
C LEU A 338 13.43 -18.86 18.78
N GLU A 339 12.35 -19.59 19.09
CA GLU A 339 12.36 -20.71 20.03
C GLU A 339 13.23 -21.87 19.53
N ASP A 340 13.18 -22.15 18.23
CA ASP A 340 13.98 -23.21 17.58
C ASP A 340 15.41 -22.76 17.24
N LEU A 341 15.75 -21.49 17.45
CA LEU A 341 17.01 -20.92 16.99
C LEU A 341 18.19 -21.45 17.81
N THR A 342 19.18 -21.98 17.10
CA THR A 342 20.52 -22.21 17.66
C THR A 342 21.49 -21.23 17.00
N LEU A 343 22.19 -20.37 17.76
CA LEU A 343 23.09 -19.35 17.17
C LEU A 343 24.25 -19.92 16.35
N ALA A 344 24.58 -21.20 16.56
CA ALA A 344 25.56 -21.91 15.77
C ALA A 344 25.12 -22.08 14.29
N ASP A 345 23.82 -22.12 14.01
CA ASP A 345 23.30 -22.21 12.64
C ASP A 345 23.32 -20.83 11.97
N VAL A 346 24.25 -20.68 11.02
CA VAL A 346 24.46 -19.44 10.27
C VAL A 346 23.26 -19.10 9.37
N GLU A 347 22.68 -20.11 8.72
CA GLU A 347 21.59 -19.92 7.76
C GLU A 347 20.30 -19.53 8.47
N LEU A 348 19.97 -20.26 9.54
CA LEU A 348 18.79 -19.99 10.36
C LEU A 348 18.88 -18.62 11.03
N THR A 349 20.04 -18.26 11.59
CA THR A 349 20.30 -16.91 12.16
C THR A 349 20.04 -15.80 11.15
N HIS A 350 20.50 -15.97 9.91
CA HIS A 350 20.30 -14.99 8.84
C HIS A 350 18.84 -14.85 8.44
N ASP A 351 18.10 -15.96 8.41
CA ASP A 351 16.70 -15.97 7.99
C ASP A 351 15.76 -15.42 9.07
N VAL A 352 15.98 -15.77 10.34
CA VAL A 352 15.29 -15.17 11.50
C VAL A 352 15.50 -13.67 11.50
N ARG A 353 16.75 -13.19 11.33
CA ARG A 353 17.05 -11.76 11.26
C ARG A 353 16.32 -11.05 10.11
N LYS A 354 16.19 -11.69 8.94
CA LYS A 354 15.43 -11.13 7.80
C LYS A 354 13.93 -11.06 8.11
N LYS A 355 13.35 -12.10 8.70
CA LYS A 355 11.93 -12.15 9.11
C LYS A 355 11.63 -11.09 10.16
N ALA A 356 12.48 -10.94 11.18
CA ALA A 356 12.37 -9.92 12.21
C ALA A 356 12.38 -8.50 11.65
N LYS A 357 13.34 -8.20 10.75
CA LYS A 357 13.36 -6.92 10.04
C LYS A 357 12.08 -6.68 9.24
N ARG A 358 11.56 -7.71 8.58
CA ARG A 358 10.29 -7.60 7.82
C ARG A 358 9.12 -7.27 8.74
N ALA A 359 8.99 -7.95 9.88
CA ALA A 359 7.94 -7.67 10.87
C ALA A 359 8.02 -6.23 11.36
N ARG A 360 9.23 -5.76 11.73
CA ARG A 360 9.46 -4.38 12.15
C ARG A 360 9.04 -3.36 11.10
N TYR A 361 9.51 -3.52 9.87
CA TYR A 361 9.15 -2.59 8.79
C TYR A 361 7.67 -2.62 8.46
N ALA A 362 7.03 -3.78 8.45
CA ALA A 362 5.58 -3.88 8.23
C ALA A 362 4.81 -3.17 9.35
N ALA A 363 5.18 -3.37 10.63
CA ALA A 363 4.54 -2.71 11.76
C ALA A 363 4.70 -1.18 11.72
N GLU A 364 5.91 -0.69 11.46
CA GLU A 364 6.21 0.75 11.44
C GLU A 364 5.48 1.47 10.29
N ASN A 365 5.43 0.86 9.10
CA ASN A 365 4.92 1.52 7.89
C ASN A 365 3.43 1.28 7.67
N PHE A 366 2.90 0.10 8.01
CA PHE A 366 1.47 -0.21 7.92
C PHE A 366 0.71 0.02 9.23
N LYS A 367 1.28 0.79 10.16
CA LYS A 367 0.66 1.12 11.47
C LYS A 367 -0.83 1.52 11.38
N PRO A 368 -1.29 2.33 10.40
CA PRO A 368 -2.71 2.68 10.29
C PRO A 368 -3.64 1.50 9.99
N ILE A 369 -3.09 0.38 9.50
CA ILE A 369 -3.83 -0.82 9.09
C ILE A 369 -3.66 -1.93 10.13
N VAL A 370 -2.43 -2.22 10.56
CA VAL A 370 -2.13 -3.31 11.49
C VAL A 370 -2.29 -2.89 12.96
N GLY A 371 -2.51 -1.62 13.28
CA GLY A 371 -2.69 -1.15 14.65
C GLY A 371 -1.39 -0.67 15.30
N ALA A 372 -1.54 0.16 16.35
CA ALA A 372 -0.40 0.77 17.03
C ALA A 372 0.36 -0.21 17.96
N ASP A 373 -0.33 -1.23 18.46
CA ASP A 373 0.22 -2.31 19.28
C ASP A 373 1.23 -3.17 18.50
N ALA A 374 1.03 -3.34 17.19
CA ALA A 374 1.93 -4.07 16.30
C ALA A 374 3.37 -3.52 16.34
N VAL A 375 3.53 -2.20 16.51
CA VAL A 375 4.85 -1.58 16.66
C VAL A 375 5.51 -1.99 17.98
N GLY A 376 4.72 -2.11 19.06
CA GLY A 376 5.19 -2.61 20.35
C GLY A 376 5.65 -4.06 20.27
N VAL A 377 4.84 -4.93 19.65
CA VAL A 377 5.17 -6.34 19.41
C VAL A 377 6.47 -6.47 18.61
N ALA A 378 6.57 -5.78 17.48
CA ALA A 378 7.77 -5.82 16.65
C ALA A 378 9.01 -5.21 17.33
N LYS A 379 8.82 -4.25 18.26
CA LYS A 379 9.90 -3.72 19.10
C LYS A 379 10.36 -4.72 20.16
N GLY A 380 9.45 -5.46 20.79
CA GLY A 380 9.79 -6.51 21.76
C GLY A 380 10.75 -7.55 21.16
N MET A 381 10.57 -7.85 19.87
CA MET A 381 11.46 -8.72 19.09
C MET A 381 12.84 -8.13 18.79
N THR A 382 13.13 -6.88 19.18
CA THR A 382 14.43 -6.23 18.94
C THR A 382 15.50 -6.73 19.91
N ALA A 383 15.14 -7.15 21.13
CA ALA A 383 16.10 -7.66 22.11
C ALA A 383 16.89 -8.88 21.58
N HIS A 384 16.21 -9.78 20.87
CA HIS A 384 16.86 -10.92 20.20
C HIS A 384 17.61 -10.49 18.92
N GLN A 385 17.29 -9.35 18.31
CA GLN A 385 17.96 -8.86 17.09
C GLN A 385 19.36 -8.30 17.34
N ASP A 386 19.63 -7.72 18.51
CA ASP A 386 20.92 -7.07 18.78
C ASP A 386 22.05 -8.12 18.84
N ASN A 387 21.81 -9.25 19.51
CA ASN A 387 22.75 -10.37 19.55
C ASN A 387 22.96 -11.02 18.18
N LEU A 388 21.87 -11.27 17.42
CA LEU A 388 21.96 -11.76 16.03
C LEU A 388 22.65 -10.76 15.11
N GLY A 389 22.49 -9.48 15.41
CA GLY A 389 23.18 -8.35 14.80
C GLY A 389 24.69 -8.50 14.91
N ALA A 390 25.16 -8.53 16.16
CA ALA A 390 26.57 -8.59 16.51
C ALA A 390 27.26 -9.87 16.01
N ILE A 391 26.57 -11.02 16.04
CA ILE A 391 27.12 -12.29 15.53
C ILE A 391 27.35 -12.24 14.02
N CYS A 392 26.39 -11.75 13.24
CA CYS A 392 26.58 -11.57 11.81
C CYS A 392 27.72 -10.59 11.53
N ASP A 393 27.79 -9.48 12.27
CA ASP A 393 28.79 -8.44 12.04
C ASP A 393 30.21 -8.98 12.38
N ALA A 394 30.37 -9.75 13.45
CA ALA A 394 31.63 -10.41 13.81
C ALA A 394 32.08 -11.44 12.75
N ARG A 395 31.15 -12.23 12.19
CA ARG A 395 31.43 -13.17 11.08
C ARG A 395 31.93 -12.42 9.84
N VAL A 396 31.23 -11.35 9.46
CA VAL A 396 31.63 -10.48 8.33
C VAL A 396 33.00 -9.85 8.56
N ASN A 397 33.29 -9.39 9.77
CA ASN A 397 34.59 -8.84 10.13
C ASN A 397 35.71 -9.87 9.94
N ILE A 398 35.52 -11.11 10.40
CA ILE A 398 36.51 -12.18 10.23
C ILE A 398 36.78 -12.43 8.73
N ASP A 399 35.75 -12.50 7.91
CA ASP A 399 35.88 -12.70 6.46
C ASP A 399 36.63 -11.54 5.79
N LEU A 400 36.33 -10.28 6.16
CA LEU A 400 37.05 -9.10 5.70
C LEU A 400 38.54 -9.16 6.09
N ILE A 401 38.82 -9.46 7.36
CA ILE A 401 40.19 -9.53 7.88
C ILE A 401 41.00 -10.59 7.14
N ASN A 402 40.44 -11.78 6.95
CA ASN A 402 41.11 -12.85 6.19
C ASN A 402 41.45 -12.38 4.77
N GLY A 403 40.51 -11.69 4.10
CA GLY A 403 40.75 -11.12 2.77
C GLY A 403 41.79 -10.00 2.73
N PHE A 404 42.02 -9.28 3.83
CA PHE A 404 43.10 -8.29 3.94
C PHE A 404 44.46 -8.95 4.22
N LEU A 405 44.50 -10.00 5.05
CA LEU A 405 45.73 -10.72 5.35
C LEU A 405 46.29 -11.52 4.16
N GLU A 406 45.46 -11.80 3.14
CA GLU A 406 45.90 -12.35 1.86
C GLU A 406 46.61 -11.33 0.96
N GLN A 407 46.53 -10.04 1.28
CA GLN A 407 47.15 -8.95 0.53
C GLN A 407 48.50 -8.57 1.13
N ASP A 408 49.34 -7.89 0.33
CA ASP A 408 50.59 -7.31 0.81
C ASP A 408 50.30 -6.05 1.63
N VAL A 409 50.19 -6.20 2.95
CA VAL A 409 49.90 -5.12 3.89
C VAL A 409 51.09 -4.87 4.83
N PRO A 410 51.27 -3.65 5.35
CA PRO A 410 52.34 -3.37 6.31
C PRO A 410 52.29 -4.28 7.54
N GLU A 411 53.46 -4.64 8.08
CA GLU A 411 53.59 -5.58 9.21
C GLU A 411 52.76 -5.14 10.44
N VAL A 412 52.73 -3.84 10.73
CA VAL A 412 51.92 -3.26 11.81
C VAL A 412 50.42 -3.47 11.58
N VAL A 413 49.94 -3.29 10.34
CA VAL A 413 48.54 -3.52 9.97
C VAL A 413 48.20 -5.01 10.05
N ALA A 414 49.09 -5.90 9.58
CA ALA A 414 48.90 -7.35 9.68
C ALA A 414 48.78 -7.82 11.13
N TRP A 415 49.59 -7.24 12.03
CA TRP A 415 49.53 -7.54 13.46
C TRP A 415 48.19 -7.13 14.08
N ASP A 416 47.74 -5.90 13.84
CA ASP A 416 46.47 -5.40 14.37
C ASP A 416 45.27 -6.17 13.81
N LEU A 417 45.28 -6.50 12.51
CA LEU A 417 44.26 -7.34 11.89
C LEU A 417 44.19 -8.72 12.56
N THR A 418 45.33 -9.32 12.86
CA THR A 418 45.39 -10.62 13.57
C THR A 418 44.79 -10.52 14.97
N LEU A 419 45.08 -9.43 15.70
CA LEU A 419 44.52 -9.17 17.02
C LEU A 419 42.99 -8.98 16.96
N LEU A 420 42.50 -8.16 16.03
CA LEU A 420 41.07 -7.92 15.81
C LEU A 420 40.34 -9.21 15.42
N ARG A 421 40.95 -10.07 14.60
CA ARG A 421 40.38 -11.37 14.25
C ARG A 421 40.20 -12.23 15.49
N ALA A 422 41.24 -12.36 16.32
CA ALA A 422 41.17 -13.12 17.56
C ALA A 422 40.08 -12.57 18.51
N GLN A 423 39.90 -11.26 18.58
CA GLN A 423 38.83 -10.64 19.36
C GLN A 423 37.43 -11.02 18.83
N ASN A 424 37.21 -10.97 17.52
CA ASN A 424 35.92 -11.37 16.91
C ASN A 424 35.66 -12.88 17.07
N GLU A 425 36.67 -13.73 16.93
CA GLU A 425 36.57 -15.18 17.18
C GLU A 425 36.23 -15.47 18.64
N MET A 426 36.90 -14.80 19.59
CA MET A 426 36.61 -14.92 21.02
C MET A 426 35.22 -14.41 21.40
N PHE A 427 34.77 -13.32 20.77
CA PHE A 427 33.40 -12.80 20.95
C PHE A 427 32.36 -13.82 20.49
N LEU A 428 32.52 -14.38 19.28
CA LEU A 428 31.65 -15.44 18.78
C LEU A 428 31.67 -16.66 19.68
N TYR A 429 32.85 -17.10 20.11
CA TYR A 429 32.99 -18.24 21.02
C TYR A 429 32.27 -18.01 22.36
N THR A 430 32.38 -16.81 22.93
CA THR A 430 31.77 -16.47 24.22
C THR A 430 30.24 -16.46 24.12
N LEU A 431 29.68 -15.84 23.07
CA LEU A 431 28.24 -15.78 22.82
C LEU A 431 27.63 -17.16 22.52
N LEU A 432 28.31 -17.97 21.71
CA LEU A 432 27.86 -19.33 21.40
C LEU A 432 27.90 -20.23 22.65
N ARG A 433 28.81 -19.96 23.60
CA ARG A 433 28.94 -20.73 24.84
C ARG A 433 27.96 -20.28 25.93
N SER A 434 27.62 -18.99 26.01
CA SER A 434 26.60 -18.51 26.95
C SER A 434 25.21 -19.08 26.64
N GLU A 435 24.87 -19.27 25.36
CA GLU A 435 23.61 -19.94 25.00
C GLU A 435 23.54 -21.42 25.43
N GLN A 436 24.67 -22.13 25.41
CA GLN A 436 24.71 -23.53 25.86
C GLN A 436 24.58 -23.68 27.38
N GLN A 437 24.67 -22.59 28.16
CA GLN A 437 24.53 -22.60 29.62
C GLN A 437 23.14 -22.15 30.10
N ASP A 438 22.36 -21.52 29.22
CA ASP A 438 20.97 -21.10 29.48
C ASP A 438 19.91 -22.12 28.95
N LEU A 439 20.37 -23.22 28.33
CA LEU A 439 19.62 -24.46 28.04
C LEU A 439 19.82 -25.48 29.17
#